data_AF-A0A3S7P5K5-F1
#
_entry.id   AF-A0A3S7P5K5-F1
#
_cell.length_a   1.000
_cell.length_b   1.000
_cell.length_c   1.000
_cell.angle_alpha   90.00
_cell.angle_beta   90.00
_cell.angle_gamma   90.00
#
_symmetry.space_group_name_H-M   'P 1'
#
loop_
_entity.id
_entity.type
_entity.pdbx_description
1 polymer ?
#
loop_
_entity_poly.entity_id
_entity_poly.type
_entity_poly.pdbx_seq_one_letter_code
_entity_poly.pdbx_strand_id
1 'polypeptide(L)'
;MEHNRPDTAQSDLNDLKEQIALEYGRCLLQLQQFELMLKAALPTMKVSGFSDELVGNIERYRQFLVGKTLGHLVGQWSQRITLGDEQEIDDALHNRAYISISVGLEDGEWMSEKLKQLVELRNELVHHFLSRFTLNSEASCQEAISYLSTAASTIKSNRDTIQSLLIAFEESKKRLLEFINSPVGESLYLYGIIPGEPVENWENTTIIQQLKFAEHSLAKNGWVQLNEAIYSIGQRWPDLSPKLYGCSSWREVIHCSQLFEVDKRLSPTGGVTWYRTRRT
;
A
#
# COMPACT_ATOMS: atom_id res chain seq x y z
N MET A 1 -9.05 58.74 49.40
CA MET A 1 -9.92 57.67 48.89
C MET A 1 -9.26 57.14 47.63
N GLU A 2 -8.30 56.24 47.81
CA GLU A 2 -7.73 55.46 46.71
C GLU A 2 -8.78 54.41 46.32
N HIS A 3 -9.35 54.57 45.13
CA HIS A 3 -10.29 53.61 44.61
C HIS A 3 -9.50 52.48 43.96
N ASN A 4 -9.66 51.30 44.56
CA ASN A 4 -9.26 49.99 44.05
C ASN A 4 -9.42 49.90 42.53
N ARG A 5 -8.28 49.80 41.84
CA ARG A 5 -8.15 49.40 40.43
C ARG A 5 -7.64 47.96 40.17
N PRO A 6 -7.73 46.96 41.09
CA PRO A 6 -7.23 45.62 40.82
C PRO A 6 -8.22 44.71 40.06
N ASP A 7 -9.53 45.00 40.03
CA ASP A 7 -10.53 44.06 39.49
C ASP A 7 -10.56 43.94 37.96
N THR A 8 -10.30 45.03 37.21
CA THR A 8 -10.31 44.98 35.74
C THR A 8 -9.12 44.22 35.16
N ALA A 9 -7.90 44.47 35.66
CA ALA A 9 -6.70 43.79 35.16
C ALA A 9 -6.69 42.27 35.44
N GLN A 10 -7.30 41.87 36.56
CA GLN A 10 -7.47 40.46 36.91
C GLN A 10 -8.56 39.79 36.06
N SER A 11 -9.62 40.52 35.71
CA SER A 11 -10.67 40.09 34.78
C SER A 11 -10.09 39.88 33.37
N ASP A 12 -9.36 40.87 32.85
CA ASP A 12 -8.76 40.82 31.51
C ASP A 12 -7.77 39.66 31.36
N LEU A 13 -7.00 39.36 32.41
CA LEU A 13 -6.07 38.22 32.42
C LEU A 13 -6.80 36.86 32.46
N ASN A 14 -7.95 36.78 33.13
CA ASN A 14 -8.76 35.56 33.15
C ASN A 14 -9.40 35.31 31.77
N ASP A 15 -9.89 36.35 31.11
CA ASP A 15 -10.46 36.24 29.76
C ASP A 15 -9.42 35.71 28.75
N LEU A 16 -8.16 36.18 28.85
CA LEU A 16 -7.07 35.66 28.03
C LEU A 16 -6.77 34.17 28.31
N LYS A 17 -6.85 33.73 29.57
CA LYS A 17 -6.67 32.32 29.92
C LYS A 17 -7.81 31.44 29.41
N GLU A 18 -9.05 31.92 29.44
CA GLU A 18 -10.19 31.22 28.85
C GLU A 18 -10.03 31.07 27.34
N GLN A 19 -9.59 32.14 26.66
CA GLN A 19 -9.27 32.09 25.24
C GLN A 19 -8.16 31.08 24.94
N ILE A 20 -7.09 31.06 25.74
CA ILE A 20 -6.00 30.08 25.61
C ILE A 20 -6.53 28.66 25.78
N ALA A 21 -7.35 28.39 26.80
CA ALA A 21 -7.93 27.07 27.03
C ALA A 21 -8.79 26.62 25.84
N LEU A 22 -9.58 27.53 25.26
CA LEU A 22 -10.40 27.25 24.09
C LEU A 22 -9.54 26.93 22.85
N GLU A 23 -8.57 27.76 22.52
CA GLU A 23 -7.70 27.57 21.35
C GLU A 23 -6.78 26.35 21.49
N TYR A 24 -6.27 26.12 22.70
CA TYR A 24 -5.52 24.92 23.03
C TYR A 24 -6.36 23.65 22.83
N GLY A 25 -7.59 23.64 23.36
CA GLY A 25 -8.54 22.55 23.17
C GLY A 25 -8.87 22.31 21.69
N ARG A 26 -9.07 23.38 20.91
CA ARG A 26 -9.31 23.30 19.45
C ARG A 26 -8.13 22.63 18.73
N CYS A 27 -6.90 23.02 19.03
CA CYS A 27 -5.70 22.41 18.44
C CYS A 27 -5.63 20.91 18.74
N LEU A 28 -5.86 20.51 20.00
CA LEU A 28 -5.84 19.10 20.39
C LEU A 28 -6.95 18.28 19.70
N LEU A 29 -8.17 18.82 19.61
CA LEU A 29 -9.27 18.15 18.92
C LEU A 29 -8.98 17.95 17.44
N GLN A 30 -8.36 18.93 16.77
CA GLN A 30 -7.96 18.80 15.37
C GLN A 30 -6.89 17.73 15.18
N LEU A 31 -5.88 17.67 16.06
CA LEU A 31 -4.85 16.63 16.04
C LEU A 31 -5.45 15.24 16.29
N GLN A 32 -6.43 15.12 17.20
CA GLN A 32 -7.12 13.86 17.46
C GLN A 32 -7.99 13.41 16.28
N GLN A 33 -8.69 14.34 15.61
CA GLN A 33 -9.41 14.04 14.37
C GLN A 33 -8.44 13.54 13.28
N PHE A 34 -7.27 14.14 13.16
CA PHE A 34 -6.23 13.69 12.24
C PHE A 34 -5.73 12.27 12.58
N GLU A 35 -5.52 11.97 13.85
CA GLU A 35 -5.16 10.62 14.32
C GLU A 35 -6.22 9.58 13.92
N LEU A 36 -7.51 9.88 14.12
CA LEU A 36 -8.61 9.00 13.72
C LEU A 36 -8.65 8.78 12.21
N MET A 37 -8.41 9.82 11.42
CA MET A 37 -8.35 9.74 9.96
C MET A 37 -7.22 8.80 9.50
N LEU A 38 -6.02 8.92 10.09
CA LEU A 38 -4.90 8.02 9.78
C LEU A 38 -5.18 6.58 10.21
N LYS A 39 -5.82 6.34 11.36
CA LYS A 39 -6.22 5.00 11.81
C LYS A 39 -7.20 4.35 10.82
N ALA A 40 -8.09 5.14 10.23
CA ALA A 40 -9.04 4.65 9.24
C ALA A 40 -8.36 4.31 7.89
N ALA A 41 -7.41 5.15 7.45
CA ALA A 41 -6.78 5.02 6.14
C ALA A 41 -5.68 3.95 6.08
N LEU A 42 -4.75 3.95 7.05
CA LEU A 42 -3.53 3.13 7.03
C LEU A 42 -3.77 1.64 6.71
N PRO A 43 -4.82 0.96 7.22
CA PRO A 43 -5.01 -0.46 6.95
C PRO A 43 -5.27 -0.84 5.51
N THR A 44 -5.72 0.09 4.68
CA THR A 44 -6.08 -0.18 3.28
C THR A 44 -5.11 0.45 2.29
N MET A 45 -4.06 1.12 2.76
CA MET A 45 -3.04 1.75 1.90
C MET A 45 -2.02 0.75 1.34
N LYS A 46 -1.68 -0.27 2.14
CA LYS A 46 -0.88 -1.43 1.72
C LYS A 46 -1.55 -2.68 2.26
N VAL A 47 -2.05 -3.50 1.35
CA VAL A 47 -2.68 -4.78 1.62
C VAL A 47 -1.76 -5.86 1.09
N SER A 48 -1.34 -6.78 1.95
CA SER A 48 -0.48 -7.89 1.54
C SER A 48 -0.78 -9.15 2.35
N GLY A 49 -0.60 -10.31 1.74
CA GLY A 49 -0.82 -11.61 2.37
C GLY A 49 -1.43 -12.63 1.41
N PHE A 50 -1.76 -13.80 1.93
CA PHE A 50 -2.49 -14.80 1.15
C PHE A 50 -3.91 -14.35 0.86
N SER A 51 -4.42 -14.72 -0.32
CA SER A 51 -5.73 -14.28 -0.82
C SER A 51 -6.88 -14.58 0.15
N ASP A 52 -6.81 -15.69 0.89
CA ASP A 52 -7.77 -16.13 1.90
C ASP A 52 -7.64 -15.40 3.25
N GLU A 53 -6.53 -14.69 3.47
CA GLU A 53 -6.23 -13.98 4.73
C GLU A 53 -6.31 -12.46 4.62
N LEU A 54 -6.42 -11.90 3.41
CA LEU A 54 -6.32 -10.45 3.18
C LEU A 54 -7.26 -9.62 4.08
N VAL A 55 -8.54 -9.99 4.14
CA VAL A 55 -9.55 -9.29 4.96
C VAL A 55 -9.19 -9.40 6.45
N GLY A 56 -8.74 -10.57 6.89
CA GLY A 56 -8.30 -10.80 8.26
C GLY A 56 -7.06 -9.97 8.61
N ASN A 57 -6.11 -9.83 7.69
CA ASN A 57 -4.90 -9.03 7.88
C ASN A 57 -5.24 -7.53 8.05
N ILE A 58 -6.18 -7.02 7.24
CA ILE A 58 -6.67 -5.64 7.37
C ILE A 58 -7.30 -5.42 8.75
N GLU A 59 -8.16 -6.33 9.20
CA GLU A 59 -8.85 -6.17 10.48
C GLU A 59 -7.90 -6.28 11.68
N ARG A 60 -6.97 -7.25 11.67
CA ARG A 60 -5.94 -7.36 12.71
C ARG A 60 -5.12 -6.07 12.81
N TYR A 61 -4.76 -5.50 11.66
CA TYR A 61 -4.00 -4.26 11.65
C TYR A 61 -4.83 -3.05 12.10
N ARG A 62 -6.12 -2.97 11.73
CA ARG A 62 -7.05 -1.98 12.29
C ARG A 62 -7.09 -2.04 13.82
N GLN A 63 -7.22 -3.24 14.39
CA GLN A 63 -7.22 -3.45 15.84
C GLN A 63 -5.88 -3.03 16.49
N PHE A 64 -4.76 -3.36 15.86
CA PHE A 64 -3.43 -2.93 16.31
C PHE A 64 -3.32 -1.39 16.40
N LEU A 65 -3.95 -0.65 15.48
CA LEU A 65 -3.87 0.81 15.43
C LEU A 65 -4.77 1.53 16.45
N VAL A 66 -5.82 0.90 16.99
CA VAL A 66 -6.82 1.57 17.87
C VAL A 66 -6.16 2.33 19.02
N GLY A 67 -5.20 1.71 19.71
CA GLY A 67 -4.50 2.29 20.86
C GLY A 67 -3.23 3.08 20.52
N LYS A 68 -2.92 3.31 19.23
CA LYS A 68 -1.69 3.98 18.81
C LYS A 68 -1.88 5.49 18.75
N THR A 69 -0.84 6.22 19.15
CA THR A 69 -0.79 7.68 19.09
C THR A 69 -0.35 8.16 17.71
N LEU A 70 -0.59 9.42 17.40
CA LEU A 70 -0.18 10.05 16.15
C LEU A 70 1.27 9.76 15.75
N GLY A 71 2.23 9.87 16.69
CA GLY A 71 3.64 9.55 16.42
C GLY A 71 3.87 8.11 15.96
N HIS A 72 3.16 7.13 16.53
CA HIS A 72 3.22 5.75 16.07
C HIS A 72 2.61 5.58 14.68
N LEU A 73 1.48 6.25 14.39
CA LEU A 73 0.83 6.17 13.08
C LEU A 73 1.73 6.74 11.98
N VAL A 74 2.44 7.84 12.26
CA VAL A 74 3.42 8.41 11.33
C VAL A 74 4.60 7.46 11.10
N GLY A 75 5.09 6.78 12.14
CA GLY A 75 6.10 5.73 11.97
C GLY A 75 5.62 4.58 11.07
N GLN A 76 4.37 4.11 11.28
CA GLN A 76 3.75 3.08 10.44
C GLN A 76 3.54 3.54 8.99
N TRP A 77 3.22 4.81 8.78
CA TRP A 77 3.10 5.42 7.46
C TRP A 77 4.41 5.29 6.69
N SER A 78 5.52 5.80 7.25
CA SER A 78 6.83 5.79 6.61
C SER A 78 7.33 4.38 6.30
N GLN A 79 7.01 3.39 7.14
CA GLN A 79 7.39 1.99 6.91
C GLN A 79 6.60 1.32 5.77
N ARG A 80 5.34 1.72 5.56
CA ARG A 80 4.43 1.01 4.65
C ARG A 80 4.29 1.63 3.27
N ILE A 81 4.49 2.95 3.17
CA ILE A 81 4.13 3.73 1.97
C ILE A 81 5.38 4.16 1.19
N THR A 82 6.53 4.19 1.83
CA THR A 82 7.80 4.17 1.10
C THR A 82 7.92 2.80 0.45
N LEU A 83 8.13 2.76 -0.86
CA LEU A 83 8.40 1.54 -1.63
C LEU A 83 9.70 0.92 -1.12
N GLY A 84 9.60 0.09 -0.08
CA GLY A 84 10.68 -0.72 0.46
C GLY A 84 10.52 -2.17 0.01
N ASP A 85 11.67 -2.85 -0.10
CA ASP A 85 11.85 -4.16 -0.72
C ASP A 85 10.72 -5.16 -0.39
N GLU A 86 10.28 -5.85 -1.44
CA GLU A 86 9.36 -6.96 -1.35
C GLU A 86 9.96 -8.04 -0.44
N GLN A 87 9.17 -8.57 0.50
CA GLN A 87 9.60 -9.74 1.25
C GLN A 87 9.84 -10.87 0.26
N GLU A 88 11.03 -11.49 0.32
CA GLU A 88 11.28 -12.77 -0.34
C GLU A 88 10.21 -13.76 0.14
N ILE A 89 9.35 -14.15 -0.79
CA ILE A 89 8.29 -15.12 -0.56
C ILE A 89 8.98 -16.49 -0.58
N ASP A 90 8.97 -17.20 0.55
CA ASP A 90 9.57 -18.54 0.69
C ASP A 90 8.98 -19.52 -0.34
N ASP A 91 9.84 -20.17 -1.13
CA ASP A 91 9.49 -21.14 -2.18
C ASP A 91 8.68 -22.34 -1.65
N ALA A 92 8.62 -22.54 -0.33
CA ALA A 92 7.82 -23.57 0.34
C ALA A 92 6.29 -23.36 0.26
N LEU A 93 5.81 -22.41 -0.54
CA LEU A 93 4.41 -22.01 -0.66
C LEU A 93 3.57 -22.92 -1.55
N HIS A 94 3.24 -24.08 -1.01
CA HIS A 94 2.35 -25.05 -1.61
C HIS A 94 0.94 -24.45 -1.82
N ASN A 95 0.61 -24.06 -3.06
CA ASN A 95 -0.72 -23.78 -3.59
C ASN A 95 -1.49 -22.56 -3.02
N ARG A 96 -0.82 -21.57 -2.42
CA ARG A 96 -1.48 -20.35 -1.92
C ARG A 96 -1.11 -19.14 -2.75
N ALA A 97 -2.10 -18.37 -3.19
CA ALA A 97 -1.87 -17.12 -3.90
C ALA A 97 -1.53 -16.01 -2.90
N TYR A 98 -0.31 -15.48 -2.98
CA TYR A 98 0.08 -14.27 -2.26
C TYR A 98 -0.26 -13.05 -3.10
N ILE A 99 -0.93 -12.07 -2.50
CA ILE A 99 -1.34 -10.83 -3.14
C ILE A 99 -0.72 -9.68 -2.36
N SER A 100 -0.12 -8.73 -3.08
CA SER A 100 0.36 -7.47 -2.52
C SER A 100 -0.14 -6.33 -3.39
N ILE A 101 -0.87 -5.39 -2.78
CA ILE A 101 -1.39 -4.19 -3.41
C ILE A 101 -0.98 -3.01 -2.54
N SER A 102 -0.20 -2.11 -3.10
CA SER A 102 0.20 -0.86 -2.45
C SER A 102 -0.11 0.32 -3.38
N VAL A 103 -0.71 1.35 -2.81
CA VAL A 103 -0.85 2.64 -3.50
C VAL A 103 0.26 3.56 -2.98
N GLY A 104 1.27 3.78 -3.81
CA GLY A 104 2.40 4.65 -3.52
C GLY A 104 2.18 6.08 -4.00
N LEU A 105 3.08 6.97 -3.60
CA LEU A 105 3.22 8.30 -4.19
C LEU A 105 4.59 8.43 -4.84
N GLU A 106 4.60 9.11 -5.98
CA GLU A 106 5.81 9.68 -6.55
C GLU A 106 6.32 10.76 -5.58
N ASP A 107 7.58 10.64 -5.14
CA ASP A 107 8.24 11.51 -4.16
C ASP A 107 7.50 11.69 -2.81
N GLY A 108 7.36 10.61 -2.04
CA GLY A 108 6.68 10.61 -0.72
C GLY A 108 7.39 11.36 0.43
N GLU A 109 8.55 11.99 0.21
CA GLU A 109 9.32 12.66 1.26
C GLU A 109 8.61 13.89 1.83
N TRP A 110 8.03 14.73 0.98
CA TRP A 110 7.34 15.96 1.41
C TRP A 110 6.18 15.68 2.37
N MET A 111 5.54 14.53 2.20
CA MET A 111 4.42 14.11 3.04
C MET A 111 4.88 13.55 4.38
N SER A 112 5.99 12.79 4.37
CA SER A 112 6.62 12.36 5.62
C SER A 112 7.01 13.57 6.47
N GLU A 113 7.48 14.64 5.84
CA GLU A 113 7.77 15.92 6.50
C GLU A 113 6.51 16.58 7.10
N LYS A 114 5.40 16.62 6.34
CA LYS A 114 4.11 17.14 6.83
C LYS A 114 3.57 16.37 8.04
N LEU A 115 3.74 15.05 8.03
CA LEU A 115 3.35 14.17 9.14
C LEU A 115 4.23 14.39 10.38
N LYS A 116 5.54 14.54 10.21
CA LYS A 116 6.47 14.86 11.30
C LYS A 116 6.13 16.20 11.97
N GLN A 117 5.85 17.23 11.20
CA GLN A 117 5.44 18.54 11.72
C GLN A 117 4.20 18.44 12.63
N LEU A 118 3.23 17.58 12.29
CA LEU A 118 2.05 17.37 13.14
C LEU A 118 2.39 16.63 14.45
N VAL A 119 3.35 15.70 14.42
CA VAL A 119 3.84 15.01 15.62
C VAL A 119 4.60 15.96 16.53
N GLU A 120 5.48 16.77 15.97
CA GLU A 120 6.23 17.80 16.70
C GLU A 120 5.29 18.80 17.35
N LEU A 121 4.31 19.31 16.62
CA LEU A 121 3.33 20.25 17.15
C LEU A 121 2.48 19.62 18.27
N ARG A 122 2.07 18.35 18.12
CA ARG A 122 1.38 17.62 19.19
C ARG A 122 2.27 17.54 20.44
N ASN A 123 3.55 17.24 20.28
CA ASN A 123 4.48 17.12 21.40
C ASN A 123 4.73 18.46 22.07
N GLU A 124 4.91 19.53 21.30
CA GLU A 124 5.03 20.89 21.82
C GLU A 124 3.80 21.28 22.64
N LEU A 125 2.60 21.08 22.10
CA LEU A 125 1.34 21.39 22.80
C LEU A 125 1.20 20.58 24.09
N VAL A 126 1.42 19.27 24.04
CA VAL A 126 1.14 18.38 25.17
C VAL A 126 2.23 18.39 26.23
N HIS A 127 3.50 18.55 25.85
CA HIS A 127 4.64 18.38 26.75
C HIS A 127 5.35 19.69 27.10
N HIS A 128 5.33 20.69 26.21
CA HIS A 128 6.17 21.88 26.36
C HIS A 128 5.38 23.19 26.53
N PHE A 129 4.09 23.21 26.21
CA PHE A 129 3.27 24.43 26.21
C PHE A 129 3.35 25.21 27.53
N LEU A 130 3.09 24.57 28.66
CA LEU A 130 3.13 25.23 29.98
C LEU A 130 4.55 25.50 30.51
N SER A 131 5.56 24.80 29.99
CA SER A 131 6.96 25.15 30.29
C SER A 131 7.44 26.36 29.49
N ARG A 132 6.81 26.61 28.33
CA ARG A 132 7.15 27.72 27.42
C ARG A 132 6.38 28.99 27.77
N PHE A 133 5.11 28.89 28.15
CA PHE A 133 4.25 30.01 28.48
C PHE A 133 3.78 29.92 29.92
N THR A 134 4.16 30.90 30.74
CA THR A 134 3.87 30.92 32.19
C THR A 134 2.44 31.35 32.52
N LEU A 135 1.73 31.98 31.57
CA LEU A 135 0.33 32.40 31.69
C LEU A 135 0.03 33.31 32.91
N ASN A 136 1.05 33.98 33.44
CA ASN A 136 0.98 34.81 34.63
C ASN A 136 1.01 36.32 34.32
N SER A 137 1.12 36.68 33.04
CA SER A 137 1.09 38.05 32.56
C SER A 137 0.32 38.14 31.25
N GLU A 138 -0.23 39.31 30.96
CA GLU A 138 -0.91 39.62 29.70
C GLU A 138 0.01 39.35 28.50
N ALA A 139 1.27 39.80 28.56
CA ALA A 139 2.25 39.57 27.51
C ALA A 139 2.49 38.07 27.24
N SER A 140 2.68 37.27 28.29
CA SER A 140 2.85 35.81 28.14
C SER A 140 1.60 35.14 27.57
N CYS A 141 0.40 35.61 27.96
CA CYS A 141 -0.85 35.09 27.41
C CYS A 141 -1.01 35.46 25.93
N GLN A 142 -0.66 36.69 25.54
CA GLN A 142 -0.75 37.13 24.15
C GLN A 142 0.22 36.38 23.24
N GLU A 143 1.43 36.08 23.73
CA GLU A 143 2.38 35.22 23.03
C GLU A 143 1.84 33.78 22.87
N ALA A 144 1.23 33.22 23.91
CA ALA A 144 0.60 31.91 23.86
C ALA A 144 -0.56 31.85 22.85
N ILE A 145 -1.42 32.87 22.82
CA ILE A 145 -2.53 32.99 21.86
C ILE A 145 -1.98 33.08 20.43
N SER A 146 -0.96 33.89 20.20
CA SER A 146 -0.31 34.01 18.88
C SER A 146 0.29 32.68 18.41
N TYR A 147 0.95 31.97 19.31
CA TYR A 147 1.48 30.63 19.06
C TYR A 147 0.36 29.64 18.72
N LEU A 148 -0.71 29.59 19.50
CA LEU A 148 -1.85 28.69 19.26
C LEU A 148 -2.55 28.98 17.92
N SER A 149 -2.67 30.25 17.53
CA SER A 149 -3.22 30.64 16.23
C SER A 149 -2.35 30.11 15.07
N THR A 150 -1.03 30.24 15.20
CA THR A 150 -0.08 29.70 14.22
C THR A 150 -0.14 28.17 14.18
N ALA A 151 -0.16 27.53 15.35
CA ALA A 151 -0.30 26.08 15.49
C ALA A 151 -1.59 25.58 14.81
N ALA A 152 -2.73 26.20 15.07
CA ALA A 152 -4.01 25.86 14.46
C ALA A 152 -3.97 25.98 12.93
N SER A 153 -3.35 27.04 12.40
CA SER A 153 -3.16 27.23 10.96
C SER A 153 -2.32 26.11 10.34
N THR A 154 -1.19 25.75 10.99
CA THR A 154 -0.32 24.66 10.54
C THR A 154 -1.02 23.30 10.59
N ILE A 155 -1.77 23.01 11.67
CA ILE A 155 -2.55 21.76 11.79
C ILE A 155 -3.54 21.66 10.63
N LYS A 156 -4.32 22.72 10.43
CA LYS A 156 -5.34 22.77 9.38
C LYS A 156 -4.72 22.57 8.00
N SER A 157 -3.67 23.33 7.66
CA SER A 157 -3.02 23.22 6.36
C SER A 157 -2.50 21.81 6.10
N ASN A 158 -1.76 21.22 7.05
CA ASN A 158 -1.22 19.87 6.88
C ASN A 158 -2.34 18.82 6.81
N ARG A 159 -3.41 18.96 7.60
CA ARG A 159 -4.56 18.08 7.56
C ARG A 159 -5.26 18.13 6.20
N ASP A 160 -5.54 19.31 5.68
CA ASP A 160 -6.26 19.49 4.42
C ASP A 160 -5.47 18.92 3.24
N THR A 161 -4.14 19.10 3.23
CA THR A 161 -3.25 18.46 2.25
C THR A 161 -3.33 16.93 2.31
N ILE A 162 -3.20 16.35 3.52
CA ILE A 162 -3.20 14.89 3.69
C ILE A 162 -4.59 14.30 3.42
N GLN A 163 -5.66 14.99 3.80
CA GLN A 163 -7.03 14.57 3.50
C GLN A 163 -7.28 14.52 1.99
N SER A 164 -6.84 15.55 1.24
CA SER A 164 -6.97 15.58 -0.22
C SER A 164 -6.28 14.39 -0.88
N LEU A 165 -5.11 14.04 -0.35
CA LEU A 165 -4.38 12.87 -0.79
C LEU A 165 -5.10 11.55 -0.46
N LEU A 166 -5.63 11.40 0.75
CA LEU A 166 -6.38 10.20 1.12
C LEU A 166 -7.61 10.01 0.23
N ILE A 167 -8.26 11.10 -0.19
CA ILE A 167 -9.35 11.06 -1.18
C ILE A 167 -8.83 10.53 -2.53
N ALA A 168 -7.68 11.04 -3.01
CA ALA A 168 -7.07 10.57 -4.24
C ALA A 168 -6.73 9.06 -4.18
N PHE A 169 -6.27 8.55 -3.03
CA PHE A 169 -6.05 7.12 -2.85
C PHE A 169 -7.34 6.30 -2.92
N GLU A 170 -8.43 6.76 -2.30
CA GLU A 170 -9.72 6.07 -2.40
C GLU A 170 -10.25 6.06 -3.85
N GLU A 171 -10.05 7.14 -4.61
CA GLU A 171 -10.36 7.16 -6.04
C GLU A 171 -9.50 6.19 -6.85
N SER A 172 -8.20 6.13 -6.59
CA SER A 172 -7.30 5.18 -7.25
C SER A 172 -7.67 3.73 -6.97
N LYS A 173 -8.08 3.40 -5.74
CA LYS A 173 -8.59 2.05 -5.40
C LYS A 173 -9.84 1.71 -6.21
N LYS A 174 -10.77 2.64 -6.36
CA LYS A 174 -11.99 2.44 -7.17
C LYS A 174 -11.64 2.19 -8.64
N ARG A 175 -10.76 3.00 -9.22
CA ARG A 175 -10.29 2.83 -10.60
C ARG A 175 -9.58 1.49 -10.81
N LEU A 176 -8.74 1.06 -9.86
CA LEU A 176 -8.09 -0.25 -9.92
C LEU A 176 -9.12 -1.38 -9.88
N LEU A 177 -10.13 -1.28 -9.01
CA LEU A 177 -11.20 -2.27 -8.93
C LEU A 177 -12.05 -2.32 -10.21
N GLU A 178 -12.36 -1.17 -10.80
CA GLU A 178 -13.01 -1.08 -12.11
C GLU A 178 -12.16 -1.72 -13.21
N PHE A 179 -10.86 -1.45 -13.21
CA PHE A 179 -9.93 -2.05 -14.17
C PHE A 179 -9.87 -3.57 -14.04
N ILE A 180 -9.66 -4.11 -12.83
CA ILE A 180 -9.59 -5.56 -12.58
C ILE A 180 -10.87 -6.27 -13.03
N ASN A 181 -12.03 -5.64 -12.84
CA ASN A 181 -13.32 -6.18 -13.26
C ASN A 181 -13.63 -5.99 -14.76
N SER A 182 -12.76 -5.33 -15.52
CA SER A 182 -12.90 -5.18 -16.97
C SER A 182 -12.37 -6.42 -17.70
N PRO A 183 -12.83 -6.72 -18.94
CA PRO A 183 -12.28 -7.84 -19.72
C PRO A 183 -10.77 -7.78 -19.94
N VAL A 184 -10.22 -6.56 -20.04
CA VAL A 184 -8.76 -6.34 -20.19
C VAL A 184 -8.05 -6.67 -18.88
N GLY A 185 -8.57 -6.19 -17.75
CA GLY A 185 -7.99 -6.46 -16.43
C GLY A 185 -8.10 -7.93 -16.03
N GLU A 186 -9.22 -8.59 -16.31
CA GLU A 186 -9.40 -10.03 -16.11
C GLU A 186 -8.38 -10.83 -16.94
N SER A 187 -8.22 -10.47 -18.22
CA SER A 187 -7.22 -11.10 -19.09
C SER A 187 -5.80 -10.90 -18.57
N LEU A 188 -5.46 -9.68 -18.15
CA LEU A 188 -4.14 -9.39 -17.59
C LEU A 188 -3.91 -10.17 -16.29
N TYR A 189 -4.91 -10.24 -15.41
CA TYR A 189 -4.82 -10.93 -14.13
C TYR A 189 -4.73 -12.45 -14.27
N LEU A 190 -5.55 -13.05 -15.14
CA LEU A 190 -5.60 -14.51 -15.29
C LEU A 190 -4.56 -15.07 -16.25
N TYR A 191 -4.22 -14.32 -17.30
CA TYR A 191 -3.38 -14.82 -18.40
C TYR A 191 -2.05 -14.08 -18.56
N GLY A 192 -1.89 -12.92 -17.91
CA GLY A 192 -0.68 -12.09 -18.00
C GLY A 192 -0.58 -11.34 -19.33
N ILE A 193 -1.70 -11.05 -20.00
CA ILE A 193 -1.71 -10.42 -21.33
C ILE A 193 -2.82 -9.37 -21.48
N ILE A 194 -2.55 -8.38 -22.33
CA ILE A 194 -3.54 -7.43 -22.84
C ILE A 194 -4.06 -7.96 -24.18
N PRO A 195 -5.37 -8.24 -24.33
CA PRO A 195 -5.92 -8.77 -25.57
C PRO A 195 -5.65 -7.85 -26.77
N GLY A 196 -5.09 -8.42 -27.84
CA GLY A 196 -4.80 -7.70 -29.08
C GLY A 196 -3.44 -7.00 -29.13
N GLU A 197 -2.70 -6.99 -28.02
CA GLU A 197 -1.33 -6.48 -27.98
C GLU A 197 -0.30 -7.63 -28.09
N PRO A 198 0.90 -7.35 -28.64
CA PRO A 198 1.99 -8.32 -28.61
C PRO A 198 2.37 -8.72 -27.18
N VAL A 199 2.74 -9.99 -26.99
CA VAL A 199 3.24 -10.47 -25.70
C VAL A 199 4.70 -10.05 -25.55
N GLU A 200 4.95 -9.02 -24.74
CA GLU A 200 6.32 -8.54 -24.48
C GLU A 200 6.98 -9.27 -23.30
N ASN A 201 6.25 -9.48 -22.21
CA ASN A 201 6.76 -10.11 -20.99
C ASN A 201 6.33 -11.58 -20.87
N TRP A 202 6.89 -12.44 -21.73
CA TRP A 202 6.58 -13.87 -21.74
C TRP A 202 6.78 -14.53 -20.39
N GLU A 203 7.82 -14.16 -19.66
CA GLU A 203 8.16 -14.78 -18.37
C GLU A 203 7.00 -14.71 -17.37
N ASN A 204 6.27 -13.60 -17.34
CA ASN A 204 5.16 -13.39 -16.41
C ASN A 204 3.80 -13.85 -16.93
N THR A 205 3.74 -14.47 -18.11
CA THR A 205 2.48 -15.02 -18.64
C THR A 205 2.11 -16.33 -17.95
N THR A 206 0.80 -16.54 -17.76
CA THR A 206 0.28 -17.76 -17.13
C THR A 206 0.69 -19.02 -17.89
N ILE A 207 0.69 -18.98 -19.23
CA ILE A 207 1.08 -20.15 -20.05
C ILE A 207 2.53 -20.59 -19.82
N ILE A 208 3.45 -19.64 -19.64
CA ILE A 208 4.86 -19.92 -19.36
C ILE A 208 5.04 -20.41 -17.93
N GLN A 209 4.39 -19.76 -16.97
CA GLN A 209 4.40 -20.18 -15.56
C GLN A 209 3.86 -21.60 -15.40
N GLN A 210 2.79 -21.96 -16.11
CA GLN A 210 2.26 -23.33 -16.10
C GLN A 210 3.18 -24.35 -16.78
N LEU A 211 3.93 -23.97 -17.81
CA LEU A 211 4.95 -24.83 -18.42
C LEU A 211 6.14 -25.08 -17.46
N LYS A 212 6.61 -24.03 -16.76
CA LYS A 212 7.65 -24.15 -15.73
C LYS A 212 7.17 -25.02 -14.56
N PHE A 213 5.93 -24.84 -14.11
CA PHE A 213 5.32 -25.67 -13.07
C PHE A 213 5.22 -27.15 -13.48
N ALA A 214 4.79 -27.42 -14.73
CA ALA A 214 4.69 -28.77 -15.26
C ALA A 214 6.06 -29.45 -15.36
N GLU A 215 7.10 -28.70 -15.76
CA GLU A 215 8.49 -29.20 -15.70
C GLU A 215 8.88 -29.58 -14.27
N HIS A 216 8.69 -28.68 -13.30
CA HIS A 216 9.01 -28.96 -11.90
C HIS A 216 8.30 -30.22 -11.37
N SER A 217 7.05 -30.44 -11.80
CA SER A 217 6.21 -31.54 -11.30
C SER A 217 6.42 -32.87 -12.01
N LEU A 218 6.81 -32.86 -13.29
CA LEU A 218 6.77 -34.03 -14.18
C LEU A 218 8.13 -34.39 -14.79
N ALA A 219 9.15 -33.55 -14.63
CA ALA A 219 10.43 -33.77 -15.30
C ALA A 219 11.07 -35.11 -14.94
N LYS A 220 11.52 -35.83 -15.99
CA LYS A 220 12.33 -37.04 -15.89
C LYS A 220 13.71 -36.73 -16.44
N ASN A 221 14.73 -36.81 -15.59
CA ASN A 221 16.10 -36.41 -15.91
C ASN A 221 16.19 -34.94 -16.41
N GLY A 222 15.39 -34.05 -15.82
CA GLY A 222 15.39 -32.62 -16.15
C GLY A 222 14.77 -32.28 -17.51
N TRP A 223 13.95 -33.16 -18.08
CA TRP A 223 13.17 -32.90 -19.28
C TRP A 223 11.73 -33.39 -19.10
N VAL A 224 10.78 -32.70 -19.71
CA VAL A 224 9.35 -33.09 -19.70
C VAL A 224 8.83 -33.23 -21.13
N GLN A 225 7.98 -34.24 -21.37
CA GLN A 225 7.30 -34.37 -22.65
C GLN A 225 6.24 -33.28 -22.79
N LEU A 226 6.25 -32.56 -23.90
CA LEU A 226 5.31 -31.46 -24.13
C LEU A 226 3.85 -31.90 -24.03
N ASN A 227 3.51 -33.08 -24.56
CA ASN A 227 2.14 -33.59 -24.50
C ASN A 227 1.69 -33.96 -23.07
N GLU A 228 2.59 -34.49 -22.24
CA GLU A 228 2.30 -34.78 -20.82
C GLU A 228 2.07 -33.47 -20.05
N ALA A 229 2.89 -32.43 -20.32
CA ALA A 229 2.71 -31.11 -19.74
C ALA A 229 1.38 -30.48 -20.17
N ILE A 230 1.05 -30.47 -21.47
CA ILE A 230 -0.21 -29.93 -21.99
C ILE A 230 -1.41 -30.62 -21.34
N TYR A 231 -1.37 -31.95 -21.22
CA TYR A 231 -2.44 -32.71 -20.58
C TYR A 231 -2.59 -32.30 -19.10
N SER A 232 -1.49 -32.25 -18.34
CA SER A 232 -1.51 -31.83 -16.94
C SER A 232 -1.98 -30.39 -16.75
N ILE A 233 -1.61 -29.48 -17.66
CA ILE A 233 -2.03 -28.08 -17.62
C ILE A 233 -3.53 -27.99 -17.89
N GLY A 234 -4.05 -28.67 -18.91
CA GLY A 234 -5.47 -28.65 -19.26
C GLY A 234 -6.40 -29.19 -18.17
N GLN A 235 -5.91 -30.06 -17.26
CA GLN A 235 -6.68 -30.49 -16.09
C GLN A 235 -6.86 -29.38 -15.05
N ARG A 236 -5.89 -28.46 -14.93
CA ARG A 236 -5.93 -27.34 -13.96
C ARG A 236 -6.47 -26.05 -14.57
N TRP A 237 -6.18 -25.83 -15.85
CA TRP A 237 -6.48 -24.62 -16.61
C TRP A 237 -7.13 -25.00 -17.95
N PRO A 238 -8.41 -25.37 -17.97
CA PRO A 238 -9.09 -25.83 -19.18
C PRO A 238 -9.14 -24.78 -20.30
N ASP A 239 -9.23 -23.50 -19.93
CA ASP A 239 -9.36 -22.39 -20.89
C ASP A 239 -8.01 -21.86 -21.41
N LEU A 240 -6.90 -22.28 -20.78
CA LEU A 240 -5.57 -21.80 -21.14
C LEU A 240 -5.11 -22.44 -22.46
N SER A 241 -4.94 -21.59 -23.49
CA SER A 241 -4.57 -22.05 -24.82
C SER A 241 -3.56 -21.12 -25.50
N PRO A 242 -2.74 -21.64 -26.44
CA PRO A 242 -1.81 -20.82 -27.24
C PRO A 242 -2.47 -19.64 -27.96
N LYS A 243 -3.74 -19.79 -28.36
CA LYS A 243 -4.49 -18.77 -29.10
C LYS A 243 -4.67 -17.47 -28.33
N LEU A 244 -4.79 -17.55 -27.00
CA LEU A 244 -4.84 -16.37 -26.13
C LEU A 244 -3.60 -15.48 -26.32
N TYR A 245 -2.46 -16.11 -26.59
CA TYR A 245 -1.15 -15.46 -26.74
C TYR A 245 -0.77 -15.22 -28.20
N GLY A 246 -1.73 -15.26 -29.14
CA GLY A 246 -1.48 -15.09 -30.57
C GLY A 246 -0.74 -16.25 -31.24
N CYS A 247 -0.59 -17.38 -30.56
CA CYS A 247 0.11 -18.56 -31.07
C CYS A 247 -0.87 -19.63 -31.57
N SER A 248 -0.53 -20.32 -32.65
CA SER A 248 -1.30 -21.44 -33.22
C SER A 248 -1.10 -22.75 -32.44
N SER A 249 0.02 -22.90 -31.71
CA SER A 249 0.35 -24.13 -31.00
C SER A 249 1.27 -23.92 -29.78
N TRP A 250 1.29 -24.89 -28.87
CA TRP A 250 2.20 -24.89 -27.71
C TRP A 250 3.68 -24.89 -28.10
N ARG A 251 4.02 -25.47 -29.27
CA ARG A 251 5.39 -25.42 -29.82
C ARG A 251 5.76 -24.00 -30.25
N GLU A 252 4.80 -23.26 -30.79
CA GLU A 252 5.00 -21.85 -31.14
C GLU A 252 5.17 -20.99 -29.89
N VAL A 253 4.41 -21.24 -28.81
CA VAL A 253 4.61 -20.57 -27.51
C VAL A 253 6.04 -20.76 -26.98
N ILE A 254 6.55 -21.99 -27.01
CA ILE A 254 7.93 -22.30 -26.61
C ILE A 254 8.94 -21.54 -27.49
N HIS A 255 8.69 -21.48 -28.80
CA HIS A 255 9.55 -20.76 -29.73
C HIS A 255 9.50 -19.24 -29.50
N CYS A 256 8.31 -18.64 -29.40
CA CYS A 256 8.16 -17.19 -29.24
C CYS A 256 8.71 -16.70 -27.90
N SER A 257 8.57 -17.48 -26.83
CA SER A 257 9.08 -17.10 -25.51
C SER A 257 10.60 -17.19 -25.38
N GLN A 258 11.27 -18.09 -26.11
CA GLN A 258 12.72 -18.35 -26.01
C GLN A 258 13.23 -18.82 -24.62
N LEU A 259 12.33 -19.05 -23.67
CA LEU A 259 12.64 -19.41 -22.27
C LEU A 259 12.95 -20.90 -22.06
N PHE A 260 12.74 -21.73 -23.09
CA PHE A 260 12.92 -23.17 -23.00
C PHE A 260 13.91 -23.70 -24.03
N GLU A 261 14.61 -24.76 -23.66
CA GLU A 261 15.32 -25.64 -24.58
C GLU A 261 14.38 -26.74 -25.09
N VAL A 262 14.57 -27.19 -26.33
CA VAL A 262 13.71 -28.21 -26.96
C VAL A 262 14.56 -29.34 -27.52
N ASP A 263 14.13 -30.57 -27.26
CA ASP A 263 14.75 -31.80 -27.77
C ASP A 263 13.69 -32.69 -28.44
N LYS A 264 13.99 -33.20 -29.64
CA LYS A 264 13.09 -34.08 -30.40
C LYS A 264 13.63 -35.50 -30.33
N ARG A 265 12.92 -36.39 -29.64
CA ARG A 265 13.30 -37.80 -29.47
C ARG A 265 12.38 -38.71 -30.27
N LEU A 266 12.92 -39.80 -30.81
CA LEU A 266 12.13 -40.82 -31.49
C LEU A 266 11.38 -41.69 -30.47
N SER A 267 10.12 -42.01 -30.77
CA SER A 267 9.26 -42.93 -30.04
C SER A 267 8.64 -43.92 -31.05
N PRO A 268 8.19 -45.12 -30.61
CA PRO A 268 7.48 -46.07 -31.48
C PRO A 268 6.30 -45.48 -32.24
N THR A 269 5.70 -44.40 -31.74
CA THR A 269 4.54 -43.70 -32.35
C THR A 269 4.90 -42.42 -33.13
N GLY A 270 6.19 -42.09 -33.26
CA GLY A 270 6.67 -40.90 -33.97
C GLY A 270 7.63 -40.03 -33.15
N GLY A 271 7.91 -38.81 -33.62
CA GLY A 271 8.76 -37.85 -32.90
C GLY A 271 8.05 -37.20 -31.72
N VAL A 272 8.66 -37.26 -30.53
CA VAL A 272 8.16 -36.65 -29.29
C VAL A 272 8.98 -35.40 -28.96
N THR A 273 8.30 -34.29 -28.68
CA THR A 273 8.93 -33.04 -28.27
C THR A 273 9.09 -33.03 -26.75
N TRP A 274 10.32 -32.85 -26.29
CA TRP A 274 10.69 -32.63 -24.90
C TRP A 274 11.14 -31.19 -24.71
N TYR A 275 10.89 -30.62 -23.55
CA TYR A 275 11.38 -29.29 -23.20
C TYR A 275 11.92 -29.25 -21.76
N ARG A 276 12.70 -28.21 -21.47
CA ARG A 276 13.14 -27.80 -20.13
C ARG A 276 13.42 -26.31 -20.09
N THR A 277 13.38 -25.69 -18.92
CA THR A 277 13.72 -24.28 -18.75
C THR A 277 15.18 -24.08 -19.11
N ARG A 278 15.46 -23.05 -19.92
CA ARG A 278 16.82 -22.70 -20.31
C ARG A 278 17.59 -22.27 -19.06
N ARG A 279 18.79 -22.83 -18.88
CA ARG A 279 19.68 -22.39 -17.79
C ARG A 279 20.33 -21.08 -18.22
N THR A 280 20.15 -20.04 -17.41
CA THR A 280 20.90 -18.78 -17.50
C THR A 280 22.32 -18.95 -16.99
#